data_AF-A0A3D4TZA9-F1
#
_entry.id   AF-A0A3D4TZA9-F1
#
_cell.length_a   1.000
_cell.length_b   1.000
_cell.length_c   1.000
_cell.angle_alpha   90.00
_cell.angle_beta   90.00
_cell.angle_gamma   90.00
#
_symmetry.space_group_name_H-M   'P 1'
#
loop_
_entity.id
_entity.type
_entity.pdbx_description
1 polymer ?
#
loop_
_entity_poly.entity_id
_entity_poly.type
_entity_poly.pdbx_seq_one_letter_code
_entity_poly.pdbx_strand_id
1 'polypeptide(L)'
;CLRKAIIESKKIRFEGNGYSQEWIDEAAKRGLSNLPNATEAFKTFLTPSTIKLMTDNKILTERELEARYEIRNEIFVKRVQIEARVLGDLSLNHIIPTAIAYQNVLITNVKGLKDIFADEKEFFSMAENQIDTLKRLSEHIKAVRELVPLIDETRKELNLIEDFPERAQEYAKRVKPFLEEIRTHIDKLELIVDDEMWPLPKYRELLFIR
;
A
#
# COMPACT_ATOMS: atom_id res chain seq x y z
N CYS A 1 3.87 9.88 46.28
CA CYS A 1 4.47 8.67 46.90
C CYS A 1 4.87 7.67 45.82
N LEU A 2 6.15 7.30 45.77
CA LEU A 2 6.73 6.42 44.74
C LEU A 2 6.01 5.06 44.59
N ARG A 3 5.59 4.47 45.72
CA ARG A 3 4.84 3.19 45.73
C ARG A 3 3.49 3.25 44.98
N LYS A 4 2.78 4.39 45.01
CA LYS A 4 1.51 4.54 44.29
C LYS A 4 1.72 4.54 42.77
N ALA A 5 2.71 5.29 42.30
CA ALA A 5 3.07 5.35 40.88
C ALA A 5 3.50 3.97 40.32
N ILE A 6 4.19 3.14 41.11
CA ILE A 6 4.56 1.77 40.70
C ILE A 6 3.33 0.89 40.48
N ILE A 7 2.30 1.03 41.32
CA ILE A 7 1.07 0.24 41.20
C ILE A 7 0.26 0.74 39.99
N GLU A 8 0.14 2.06 39.82
CA GLU A 8 -0.60 2.68 38.72
C GLU A 8 0.04 2.40 37.35
N SER A 9 1.37 2.40 37.26
CA SER A 9 2.08 2.13 35.99
C SER A 9 2.18 0.66 35.63
N LYS A 10 1.72 -0.27 36.49
CA LYS A 10 1.87 -1.72 36.27
C LYS A 10 1.33 -2.21 34.91
N LYS A 11 0.23 -1.61 34.42
CA LYS A 11 -0.39 -1.99 33.15
C LYS A 11 0.50 -1.72 31.93
N ILE A 12 1.28 -0.64 31.95
CA ILE A 12 2.09 -0.20 30.80
C ILE A 12 3.48 -0.86 30.73
N ARG A 13 3.89 -1.54 31.81
CA ARG A 13 5.20 -2.22 31.89
C ARG A 13 5.16 -3.55 31.14
N PHE A 14 6.03 -3.71 30.15
CA PHE A 14 6.19 -4.94 29.38
C PHE A 14 7.67 -5.11 29.00
N GLU A 15 8.18 -6.33 29.19
CA GLU A 15 9.60 -6.68 28.98
C GLU A 15 9.76 -7.82 27.94
N GLY A 16 8.68 -8.18 27.24
CA GLY A 16 8.67 -9.22 26.21
C GLY A 16 8.85 -8.67 24.79
N ASN A 17 8.55 -9.51 23.80
CA ASN A 17 8.58 -9.11 22.39
C ASN A 17 7.40 -8.19 22.05
N GLY A 18 7.67 -6.91 21.82
CA GLY A 18 6.65 -5.90 21.49
C GLY A 18 6.00 -6.06 20.11
N TYR A 19 6.49 -6.96 19.26
CA TYR A 19 5.95 -7.23 17.92
C TYR A 19 5.14 -8.53 17.86
N SER A 20 5.09 -9.33 18.92
CA SER A 20 4.37 -10.60 18.90
C SER A 20 2.85 -10.38 18.92
N GLN A 21 2.11 -11.29 18.28
CA GLN A 21 0.65 -11.30 18.37
C GLN A 21 0.18 -11.47 19.83
N GLU A 22 0.94 -12.25 20.62
CA GLU A 22 0.72 -12.43 22.04
C GLU A 22 0.70 -11.08 22.79
N TRP A 23 1.60 -10.15 22.44
CA TRP A 23 1.60 -8.82 23.04
C TRP A 23 0.41 -7.99 22.59
N ILE A 24 -0.01 -8.06 21.33
CA ILE A 24 -1.18 -7.33 20.84
C ILE A 24 -2.43 -7.73 21.64
N ASP A 25 -2.62 -9.04 21.84
CA ASP A 25 -3.75 -9.58 22.60
C ASP A 25 -3.64 -9.24 24.10
N GLU A 26 -2.44 -9.31 24.66
CA GLU A 26 -2.18 -8.96 26.05
C GLU A 26 -2.37 -7.46 26.33
N ALA A 27 -1.87 -6.60 25.44
CA ALA A 27 -2.04 -5.15 25.51
C ALA A 27 -3.52 -4.76 25.46
N ALA A 28 -4.29 -5.40 24.58
CA ALA A 28 -5.74 -5.22 24.52
C ALA A 28 -6.43 -5.61 25.84
N LYS A 29 -6.06 -6.76 26.44
CA LYS A 29 -6.56 -7.17 27.77
C LYS A 29 -6.20 -6.18 28.88
N ARG A 30 -5.03 -5.55 28.78
CA ARG A 30 -4.55 -4.51 29.71
C ARG A 30 -5.23 -3.16 29.50
N GLY A 31 -6.00 -2.99 28.42
CA GLY A 31 -6.67 -1.74 28.04
C GLY A 31 -5.71 -0.73 27.42
N LEU A 32 -4.59 -1.19 26.85
CA LEU A 32 -3.65 -0.34 26.12
C LEU A 32 -4.18 -0.12 24.71
N SER A 33 -4.23 1.14 24.27
CA SER A 33 -4.71 1.52 22.95
C SER A 33 -3.75 1.07 21.85
N ASN A 34 -4.27 0.37 20.85
CA ASN A 34 -3.57 0.06 19.61
C ASN A 34 -4.37 0.66 18.44
N LEU A 35 -3.85 1.72 17.82
CA LEU A 35 -4.50 2.45 16.73
C LEU A 35 -3.65 2.31 15.46
N PRO A 36 -3.84 1.24 14.67
CA PRO A 36 -3.03 1.01 13.47
C PRO A 36 -3.38 1.98 12.34
N ASN A 37 -4.61 2.50 12.33
CA ASN A 37 -5.05 3.46 11.33
C ASN A 37 -4.64 4.89 11.74
N ALA A 38 -3.88 5.55 10.87
CA ALA A 38 -3.42 6.92 11.08
C ALA A 38 -4.59 7.91 11.32
N THR A 39 -5.70 7.77 10.59
CA THR A 39 -6.86 8.69 10.73
C THR A 39 -7.57 8.52 12.07
N GLU A 40 -7.57 7.30 12.62
CA GLU A 40 -8.08 7.03 13.97
C GLU A 40 -7.11 7.54 15.04
N ALA A 41 -5.81 7.36 14.82
CA ALA A 41 -4.78 7.88 15.70
C ALA A 41 -4.84 9.41 15.81
N PHE A 42 -5.14 10.14 14.71
CA PHE A 42 -5.29 11.59 14.76
C PHE A 42 -6.46 12.05 15.64
N LYS A 43 -7.52 11.26 15.80
CA LYS A 43 -8.63 11.60 16.70
C LYS A 43 -8.19 11.73 18.17
N THR A 44 -7.02 11.17 18.53
CA THR A 44 -6.46 11.31 19.88
C THR A 44 -6.08 12.76 20.25
N PHE A 45 -5.94 13.67 19.28
CA PHE A 45 -5.79 15.10 19.56
C PHE A 45 -7.04 15.69 20.22
N LEU A 46 -8.21 15.14 19.91
CA LEU A 46 -9.51 15.61 20.41
C LEU A 46 -9.97 14.86 21.67
N THR A 47 -9.17 13.93 22.21
CA THR A 47 -9.60 13.23 23.43
C THR A 47 -9.56 14.19 24.62
N PRO A 48 -10.56 14.15 25.52
CA PRO A 48 -10.62 15.07 26.66
C PRO A 48 -9.37 15.02 27.54
N SER A 49 -8.73 13.85 27.66
CA SER A 49 -7.48 13.70 28.41
C SER A 49 -6.32 14.45 27.74
N THR A 50 -6.22 14.41 26.42
CA THR A 50 -5.19 15.13 25.65
C THR A 50 -5.43 16.62 25.69
N ILE A 51 -6.67 17.06 25.47
CA ILE A 51 -7.04 18.48 25.53
C ILE A 51 -6.67 19.04 26.90
N LYS A 52 -7.16 18.40 27.97
CA LYS A 52 -6.88 18.82 29.35
C LYS A 52 -5.38 18.86 29.65
N LEU A 53 -4.64 17.82 29.28
CA LEU A 53 -3.19 17.77 29.48
C LEU A 53 -2.47 18.95 28.80
N MET A 54 -2.85 19.28 27.57
CA MET A 54 -2.19 20.34 26.80
C MET A 54 -2.60 21.74 27.27
N THR A 55 -3.88 21.94 27.59
CA THR A 55 -4.41 23.22 28.08
C THR A 55 -3.93 23.54 29.49
N ASP A 56 -3.91 22.56 30.40
CA ASP A 56 -3.49 22.76 31.79
C ASP A 56 -2.01 23.14 31.87
N ASN A 57 -1.19 22.57 30.99
CA ASN A 57 0.24 22.88 30.88
C ASN A 57 0.53 24.12 30.00
N LYS A 58 -0.50 24.80 29.47
CA LYS A 58 -0.37 25.99 28.59
C LYS A 58 0.52 25.76 27.36
N ILE A 59 0.50 24.54 26.81
CA ILE A 59 1.30 24.17 25.63
C ILE A 59 0.51 24.47 24.35
N LEU A 60 -0.75 24.06 24.31
CA LEU A 60 -1.67 24.29 23.19
C LEU A 60 -3.06 24.62 23.74
N THR A 61 -3.80 25.42 22.99
CA THR A 61 -5.22 25.67 23.17
C THR A 61 -6.06 24.57 22.50
N GLU A 62 -7.32 24.44 22.90
CA GLU A 62 -8.28 23.52 22.27
C GLU A 62 -8.40 23.75 20.76
N ARG A 63 -8.51 25.02 20.35
CA ARG A 63 -8.57 25.42 18.95
C ARG A 63 -7.31 25.04 18.15
N GLU A 64 -6.14 25.09 18.77
CA GLU A 64 -4.89 24.65 18.12
C GLU A 64 -4.82 23.12 17.98
N LEU A 65 -5.40 22.37 18.92
CA LEU A 65 -5.51 20.90 18.81
C LEU A 65 -6.46 20.49 17.69
N GLU A 66 -7.60 21.16 17.57
CA GLU A 66 -8.54 21.00 16.45
C GLU A 66 -7.87 21.30 15.11
N ALA A 67 -7.18 22.44 15.00
CA ALA A 67 -6.45 22.80 13.80
C ALA A 67 -5.37 21.76 13.44
N ARG A 68 -4.65 21.22 14.44
CA ARG A 68 -3.67 20.14 14.20
C ARG A 68 -4.32 18.85 13.72
N TYR A 69 -5.48 18.50 14.25
CA TYR A 69 -6.26 17.34 13.79
C TYR A 69 -6.66 17.50 12.32
N GLU A 70 -7.20 18.66 11.94
CA GLU A 70 -7.58 18.95 10.55
C GLU A 70 -6.37 18.91 9.61
N ILE A 71 -5.28 19.64 9.95
CA ILE A 71 -4.06 19.70 9.14
C ILE A 71 -3.46 18.29 8.94
N ARG A 72 -3.47 17.43 9.97
CA ARG A 72 -2.97 16.05 9.86
C ARG A 72 -3.78 15.21 8.89
N ASN A 73 -5.11 15.33 8.93
CA ASN A 73 -6.00 14.65 7.98
C ASN A 73 -5.82 15.19 6.55
N GLU A 74 -5.67 16.50 6.39
CA GLU A 74 -5.38 17.12 5.09
C GLU A 74 -4.05 16.60 4.50
N ILE A 75 -2.97 16.60 5.29
CA ILE A 75 -1.67 16.07 4.86
C ILE A 75 -1.80 14.60 4.47
N PHE A 76 -2.53 13.80 5.25
CA PHE A 76 -2.76 12.39 4.94
C PHE A 76 -3.46 12.22 3.59
N VAL A 77 -4.57 12.92 3.36
CA VAL A 77 -5.31 12.89 2.09
C VAL A 77 -4.39 13.25 0.93
N LYS A 78 -3.68 14.39 1.02
CA LYS A 78 -2.78 14.86 -0.04
C LYS A 78 -1.68 13.84 -0.34
N ARG A 79 -1.11 13.22 0.69
CA ARG A 79 -0.05 12.22 0.53
C ARG A 79 -0.56 10.99 -0.22
N VAL A 80 -1.65 10.38 0.25
CA VAL A 80 -2.25 9.20 -0.41
C VAL A 80 -2.69 9.55 -1.84
N GLN A 81 -3.18 10.77 -2.06
CA GLN A 81 -3.55 11.26 -3.39
C GLN A 81 -2.34 11.35 -4.33
N ILE A 82 -1.19 11.84 -3.84
CA ILE A 82 0.05 11.87 -4.65
C ILE A 82 0.52 10.45 -4.94
N GLU A 83 0.57 9.58 -3.91
CA GLU A 83 0.98 8.17 -4.07
C GLU A 83 0.13 7.46 -5.13
N ALA A 84 -1.20 7.62 -5.10
CA ALA A 84 -2.09 7.05 -6.09
C ALA A 84 -1.88 7.61 -7.51
N ARG A 85 -1.60 8.91 -7.64
CA ARG A 85 -1.33 9.55 -8.95
C ARG A 85 -0.04 8.99 -9.55
N VAL A 86 1.02 9.00 -8.76
CA VAL A 86 2.34 8.54 -9.20
C VAL A 86 2.29 7.06 -9.53
N LEU A 87 1.64 6.23 -8.70
CA LEU A 87 1.50 4.81 -9.00
C LEU A 87 0.73 4.56 -10.29
N GLY A 88 -0.41 5.23 -10.49
CA GLY A 88 -1.19 5.09 -11.72
C GLY A 88 -0.41 5.51 -12.98
N ASP A 89 0.27 6.65 -12.91
CA ASP A 89 1.09 7.19 -14.00
C ASP A 89 2.26 6.24 -14.35
N LEU A 90 3.03 5.80 -13.33
CA LEU A 90 4.12 4.84 -13.51
C LEU A 90 3.63 3.51 -14.08
N SER A 91 2.48 3.03 -13.60
CA SER A 91 1.89 1.77 -14.04
C SER A 91 1.54 1.80 -15.52
N LEU A 92 0.82 2.84 -15.96
CA LEU A 92 0.33 2.95 -17.33
C LEU A 92 1.43 3.33 -18.33
N ASN A 93 2.35 4.21 -17.96
CA ASN A 93 3.33 4.79 -18.88
C ASN A 93 4.67 4.06 -18.92
N HIS A 94 5.06 3.37 -17.85
CA HIS A 94 6.36 2.70 -17.77
C HIS A 94 6.22 1.17 -17.67
N ILE A 95 5.44 0.68 -16.71
CA ILE A 95 5.38 -0.75 -16.40
C ILE A 95 4.60 -1.53 -17.47
N ILE A 96 3.37 -1.12 -17.78
CA ILE A 96 2.53 -1.80 -18.77
C ILE A 96 3.18 -1.86 -20.17
N PRO A 97 3.75 -0.77 -20.71
CA PRO A 97 4.40 -0.80 -22.02
C PRO A 97 5.58 -1.78 -22.04
N THR A 98 6.37 -1.83 -20.97
CA THR A 98 7.48 -2.79 -20.84
C THR A 98 6.96 -4.23 -20.81
N ALA A 99 5.94 -4.49 -20.01
CA ALA A 99 5.34 -5.82 -19.91
C ALA A 99 4.78 -6.28 -21.27
N ILE A 100 4.15 -5.40 -22.04
CA ILE A 100 3.68 -5.69 -23.41
C ILE A 100 4.84 -5.93 -24.37
N ALA A 101 5.93 -5.17 -24.26
CA ALA A 101 7.12 -5.39 -25.08
C ALA A 101 7.69 -6.79 -24.83
N TYR A 102 7.83 -7.20 -23.57
CA TYR A 102 8.27 -8.56 -23.21
C TYR A 102 7.26 -9.63 -23.64
N GLN A 103 5.95 -9.35 -23.54
CA GLN A 103 4.90 -10.23 -24.05
C GLN A 103 5.10 -10.56 -25.53
N ASN A 104 5.45 -9.56 -26.36
CA ASN A 104 5.69 -9.75 -27.78
C ASN A 104 6.91 -10.63 -28.06
N VAL A 105 7.95 -10.56 -27.22
CA VAL A 105 9.12 -11.45 -27.28
C VAL A 105 8.69 -12.90 -27.03
N LEU A 106 7.90 -13.15 -25.98
CA LEU A 106 7.38 -14.48 -25.67
C LEU A 106 6.47 -15.02 -26.79
N ILE A 107 5.59 -14.19 -27.35
CA ILE A 107 4.73 -14.58 -28.48
C ILE A 107 5.57 -15.00 -29.67
N THR A 108 6.65 -14.27 -29.96
CA THR A 108 7.53 -14.57 -31.10
C THR A 108 8.24 -15.90 -30.90
N ASN A 109 8.71 -16.18 -29.67
CA ASN A 109 9.29 -17.47 -29.31
C ASN A 109 8.28 -18.63 -29.48
N VAL A 110 7.05 -18.48 -28.94
CA VAL A 110 6.00 -19.50 -29.06
C VAL A 110 5.61 -19.76 -30.52
N LYS A 111 5.52 -18.71 -31.35
CA LYS A 111 5.28 -18.88 -32.80
C LYS A 111 6.41 -19.63 -33.47
N GLY A 112 7.67 -19.28 -33.17
CA GLY A 112 8.83 -20.00 -33.69
C GLY A 112 8.86 -21.48 -33.30
N LEU A 113 8.49 -21.82 -32.06
CA LEU A 113 8.34 -23.21 -31.63
C LEU A 113 7.27 -23.95 -32.44
N LYS A 114 6.14 -23.29 -32.73
CA LYS A 114 5.07 -23.88 -33.55
C LYS A 114 5.52 -24.14 -34.99
N ASP A 115 6.33 -23.26 -35.55
CA ASP A 115 6.84 -23.40 -36.91
C ASP A 115 7.87 -24.55 -37.03
N ILE A 116 8.60 -24.85 -35.95
CA ILE A 116 9.60 -25.93 -35.89
C ILE A 116 8.94 -27.29 -35.61
N PHE A 117 8.00 -27.35 -34.66
CA PHE A 117 7.35 -28.59 -34.23
C PHE A 117 5.97 -28.73 -34.87
N ALA A 118 5.90 -29.44 -36.00
CA ALA A 118 4.66 -29.67 -36.74
C ALA A 118 3.67 -30.62 -36.03
N ASP A 119 4.15 -31.48 -35.13
CA ASP A 119 3.29 -32.30 -34.27
C ASP A 119 2.77 -31.46 -33.09
N GLU A 120 1.45 -31.34 -32.99
CA GLU A 120 0.80 -30.59 -31.91
C GLU A 120 1.19 -31.08 -30.52
N LYS A 121 1.40 -32.40 -30.33
CA LYS A 121 1.74 -32.95 -29.02
C LYS A 121 3.14 -32.53 -28.57
N GLU A 122 4.10 -32.55 -29.49
CA GLU A 122 5.47 -32.11 -29.19
C GLU A 122 5.52 -30.60 -28.97
N PHE A 123 4.78 -29.82 -29.77
CA PHE A 123 4.65 -28.38 -29.56
C PHE A 123 4.09 -28.04 -28.18
N PHE A 124 2.96 -28.64 -27.79
CA PHE A 124 2.35 -28.36 -26.49
C PHE A 124 3.27 -28.73 -25.33
N SER A 125 3.97 -29.87 -25.42
CA SER A 125 4.94 -30.27 -24.39
C SER A 125 6.12 -29.31 -24.25
N MET A 126 6.55 -28.67 -25.34
CA MET A 126 7.72 -27.78 -25.33
C MET A 126 7.35 -26.31 -25.04
N ALA A 127 6.13 -25.89 -25.37
CA ALA A 127 5.66 -24.51 -25.23
C ALA A 127 4.77 -24.25 -24.00
N GLU A 128 4.44 -25.28 -23.20
CA GLU A 128 3.53 -25.19 -22.06
C GLU A 128 3.91 -24.06 -21.09
N ASN A 129 5.19 -24.01 -20.68
CA ASN A 129 5.69 -23.01 -19.74
C ASN A 129 5.61 -21.58 -20.28
N GLN A 130 5.91 -21.39 -21.56
CA GLN A 130 5.86 -20.09 -22.23
C GLN A 130 4.41 -19.61 -22.36
N ILE A 131 3.49 -20.54 -22.67
CA ILE A 131 2.06 -20.25 -22.74
C ILE A 131 1.50 -19.90 -21.36
N ASP A 132 1.87 -20.62 -20.31
CA ASP A 132 1.48 -20.28 -18.93
C ASP A 132 1.99 -18.90 -18.51
N THR A 133 3.27 -18.64 -18.76
CA THR A 133 3.89 -17.33 -18.48
C THR A 133 3.15 -16.21 -19.20
N LEU A 134 2.79 -16.40 -20.46
CA LEU A 134 2.05 -15.43 -21.25
C LEU A 134 0.64 -15.20 -20.72
N LYS A 135 -0.06 -16.24 -20.25
CA LYS A 135 -1.37 -16.10 -19.60
C LYS A 135 -1.26 -15.25 -18.33
N ARG A 136 -0.33 -15.59 -17.45
CA ARG A 136 -0.09 -14.85 -16.19
C ARG A 136 0.27 -13.40 -16.42
N LEU A 137 1.13 -13.13 -17.40
CA LEU A 137 1.50 -11.77 -17.79
C LEU A 137 0.28 -10.98 -18.28
N SER A 138 -0.56 -11.60 -19.13
CA SER A 138 -1.78 -11.00 -19.66
C SER A 138 -2.78 -10.67 -18.55
N GLU A 139 -2.96 -11.58 -17.59
CA GLU A 139 -3.82 -11.40 -16.42
C GLU A 139 -3.39 -10.20 -15.57
N HIS A 140 -2.09 -10.09 -15.26
CA HIS A 140 -1.58 -8.98 -14.47
C HIS A 140 -1.62 -7.64 -15.21
N ILE A 141 -1.29 -7.62 -16.51
CA ILE A 141 -1.46 -6.40 -17.34
C ILE A 141 -2.92 -5.95 -17.35
N LYS A 142 -3.85 -6.89 -17.54
CA LYS A 142 -5.29 -6.60 -17.55
C LYS A 142 -5.73 -6.03 -16.20
N ALA A 143 -5.38 -6.69 -15.09
CA ALA A 143 -5.74 -6.24 -13.76
C ALA A 143 -5.27 -4.81 -13.47
N VAL A 144 -4.00 -4.48 -13.77
CA VAL A 144 -3.47 -3.12 -13.59
C VAL A 144 -4.23 -2.11 -14.46
N ARG A 145 -4.53 -2.45 -15.73
CA ARG A 145 -5.29 -1.58 -16.63
C ARG A 145 -6.73 -1.33 -16.18
N GLU A 146 -7.34 -2.27 -15.46
CA GLU A 146 -8.69 -2.14 -14.92
C GLU A 146 -8.69 -1.38 -13.58
N LEU A 147 -7.71 -1.64 -12.70
CA LEU A 147 -7.63 -1.04 -11.37
C LEU A 147 -7.24 0.45 -11.40
N VAL A 148 -6.35 0.87 -12.31
CA VAL A 148 -5.87 2.27 -12.36
C VAL A 148 -6.99 3.28 -12.69
N PRO A 149 -7.89 3.04 -13.67
CA PRO A 149 -9.06 3.88 -13.87
C PRO A 149 -10.00 3.92 -12.66
N LEU A 150 -10.21 2.77 -11.99
CA LEU A 150 -11.11 2.66 -10.83
C LEU A 150 -10.60 3.47 -9.63
N ILE A 151 -9.30 3.47 -9.35
CA ILE A 151 -8.72 4.31 -8.29
C ILE A 151 -8.87 5.80 -8.65
N ASP A 152 -8.74 6.18 -9.92
CA ASP A 152 -8.93 7.57 -10.35
C ASP A 152 -10.38 8.04 -10.22
N GLU A 153 -11.35 7.20 -10.58
CA GLU A 153 -12.78 7.46 -10.37
C GLU A 153 -13.12 7.57 -8.88
N THR A 154 -12.67 6.62 -8.07
CA THR A 154 -12.84 6.63 -6.62
C THR A 154 -12.30 7.93 -6.02
N ARG A 155 -11.11 8.36 -6.46
CA ARG A 155 -10.52 9.61 -5.97
C ARG A 155 -11.31 10.84 -6.40
N LYS A 156 -11.83 10.88 -7.64
CA LYS A 156 -12.68 11.99 -8.10
C LYS A 156 -13.91 12.12 -7.22
N GLU A 157 -14.57 11.01 -6.90
CA GLU A 157 -15.72 10.96 -5.99
C GLU A 157 -15.33 11.47 -4.59
N LEU A 158 -14.26 10.92 -3.99
CA LEU A 158 -13.85 11.28 -2.63
C LEU A 158 -13.35 12.74 -2.49
N ASN A 159 -12.84 13.34 -3.57
CA ASN A 159 -12.40 14.74 -3.54
C ASN A 159 -13.56 15.74 -3.42
N LEU A 160 -14.82 15.29 -3.58
CA LEU A 160 -16.00 16.10 -3.38
C LEU A 160 -16.36 16.28 -1.89
N ILE A 161 -15.84 15.43 -0.99
CA ILE A 161 -16.14 15.47 0.45
C ILE A 161 -15.42 16.65 1.09
N GLU A 162 -16.08 17.77 1.39
CA GLU A 162 -15.40 18.99 1.91
C GLU A 162 -14.64 18.77 3.23
N ASP A 163 -15.16 17.93 4.12
CA ASP A 163 -14.53 17.65 5.42
C ASP A 163 -13.28 16.77 5.26
N PHE A 164 -12.11 17.29 5.68
CA PHE A 164 -10.85 16.56 5.60
C PHE A 164 -10.80 15.31 6.47
N PRO A 165 -11.25 15.32 7.74
CA PRO A 165 -11.34 14.12 8.57
C PRO A 165 -12.16 12.98 7.97
N GLU A 166 -13.34 13.27 7.41
CA GLU A 166 -14.18 12.29 6.72
C GLU A 166 -13.50 11.80 5.44
N ARG A 167 -13.02 12.73 4.61
CA ARG A 167 -12.27 12.41 3.40
C ARG A 167 -11.06 11.53 3.69
N ALA A 168 -10.30 11.81 4.75
CA ALA A 168 -9.14 11.01 5.15
C ALA A 168 -9.51 9.57 5.51
N GLN A 169 -10.60 9.37 6.25
CA GLN A 169 -11.09 8.03 6.58
C GLN A 169 -11.49 7.26 5.34
N GLU A 170 -12.19 7.91 4.40
CA GLU A 170 -12.59 7.27 3.15
C GLU A 170 -11.40 6.98 2.23
N TYR A 171 -10.41 7.87 2.16
CA TYR A 171 -9.14 7.58 1.48
C TYR A 171 -8.40 6.38 2.09
N ALA A 172 -8.35 6.29 3.41
CA ALA A 172 -7.71 5.17 4.10
C ALA A 172 -8.42 3.83 3.83
N LYS A 173 -9.76 3.84 3.74
CA LYS A 173 -10.57 2.63 3.52
C LYS A 173 -10.68 2.22 2.05
N ARG A 174 -10.83 3.18 1.13
CA ARG A 174 -11.16 2.91 -0.27
C ARG A 174 -9.96 3.05 -1.19
N VAL A 175 -9.09 4.04 -1.00
CA VAL A 175 -7.96 4.31 -1.93
C VAL A 175 -6.73 3.49 -1.56
N LYS A 176 -6.41 3.39 -0.26
CA LYS A 176 -5.22 2.68 0.19
C LYS A 176 -5.18 1.19 -0.22
N PRO A 177 -6.29 0.41 -0.18
CA PRO A 177 -6.28 -0.97 -0.66
C PRO A 177 -5.95 -1.10 -2.15
N PHE A 178 -6.43 -0.19 -3.00
CA PHE A 178 -6.07 -0.20 -4.43
C PHE A 178 -4.56 -0.06 -4.65
N LEU A 179 -3.86 0.74 -3.84
CA LEU A 179 -2.41 0.90 -3.95
C LEU A 179 -1.69 -0.44 -3.75
N GLU A 180 -2.11 -1.20 -2.73
CA GLU A 180 -1.52 -2.51 -2.42
C GLU A 180 -1.89 -3.57 -3.46
N GLU A 181 -3.12 -3.53 -3.98
CA GLU A 181 -3.58 -4.45 -5.01
C GLU A 181 -2.84 -4.24 -6.34
N ILE A 182 -2.76 -2.99 -6.81
CA ILE A 182 -2.01 -2.61 -8.01
C ILE A 182 -0.53 -3.00 -7.84
N ARG A 183 0.06 -2.69 -6.69
CA ARG A 183 1.43 -3.05 -6.37
C ARG A 183 1.66 -4.56 -6.44
N THR A 184 0.74 -5.37 -5.90
CA THR A 184 0.86 -6.84 -5.95
C THR A 184 0.96 -7.36 -7.38
N HIS A 185 0.20 -6.77 -8.32
CA HIS A 185 0.29 -7.13 -9.73
C HIS A 185 1.61 -6.67 -10.38
N ILE A 186 2.08 -5.47 -10.05
CA ILE A 186 3.36 -4.94 -10.54
C ILE A 186 4.53 -5.78 -10.05
N ASP A 187 4.56 -6.12 -8.76
CA ASP A 187 5.61 -6.94 -8.16
C ASP A 187 5.64 -8.34 -8.80
N LYS A 188 4.47 -8.89 -9.18
CA LYS A 188 4.41 -10.14 -9.96
C LYS A 188 4.89 -9.98 -11.41
N LEU A 189 4.62 -8.84 -12.04
CA LEU A 189 5.17 -8.54 -13.38
C LEU A 189 6.70 -8.41 -13.33
N GLU A 190 7.27 -7.78 -12.29
CA GLU A 190 8.71 -7.64 -12.09
C GLU A 190 9.45 -8.99 -12.06
N LEU A 191 8.80 -10.02 -11.51
CA LEU A 191 9.35 -11.38 -11.44
C LEU A 191 9.30 -12.13 -12.77
N ILE A 192 8.38 -11.76 -13.66
CA ILE A 192 8.15 -12.45 -14.95
C ILE A 192 8.95 -11.78 -16.07
N VAL A 193 8.98 -10.45 -16.07
CA VAL A 193 9.63 -9.65 -17.10
C VAL A 193 11.14 -9.71 -16.94
N ASP A 194 11.84 -9.79 -18.07
CA ASP A 194 13.28 -9.78 -18.10
C ASP A 194 13.88 -8.52 -17.45
N ASP A 195 14.98 -8.72 -16.76
CA ASP A 195 15.66 -7.73 -15.94
C ASP A 195 16.18 -6.56 -16.75
N GLU A 196 16.74 -6.84 -17.94
CA GLU A 196 17.27 -5.81 -18.84
C GLU A 196 16.19 -4.89 -19.41
N MET A 197 14.96 -5.40 -19.51
CA MET A 197 13.81 -4.63 -20.01
C MET A 197 13.12 -3.84 -18.91
N TRP A 198 13.22 -4.27 -17.64
CA TRP A 198 12.45 -3.70 -16.55
C TRP A 198 12.82 -2.22 -16.31
N PRO A 199 11.85 -1.28 -16.28
CA PRO A 199 12.15 0.15 -16.38
C PRO A 199 12.60 0.77 -15.04
N LEU A 200 12.45 0.05 -13.93
CA LEU A 200 12.74 0.55 -12.59
C LEU A 200 13.85 -0.27 -11.94
N PRO A 201 14.74 0.34 -11.14
CA PRO A 201 15.75 -0.40 -10.42
C PRO A 201 15.09 -1.35 -9.41
N LYS A 202 15.53 -2.60 -9.40
CA LYS A 202 14.98 -3.62 -8.49
C LYS A 202 15.45 -3.35 -7.05
N TYR A 203 14.74 -3.88 -6.06
CA TYR A 203 15.10 -3.69 -4.65
C TYR A 203 16.55 -4.09 -4.34
N ARG A 204 17.06 -5.17 -4.96
CA ARG A 204 18.45 -5.61 -4.78
C ARG A 204 19.45 -4.54 -5.25
N GLU A 205 19.11 -3.77 -6.26
CA GLU A 205 19.97 -2.76 -6.87
C GLU A 205 19.97 -1.51 -6.00
N LEU A 206 18.78 -1.07 -5.60
CA LEU A 206 18.60 0.06 -4.67
C LEU A 206 19.30 -0.16 -3.32
N LEU A 207 19.37 -1.40 -2.84
CA LEU A 207 19.89 -1.71 -1.51
C LEU A 207 21.39 -2.02 -1.50
N PHE A 208 21.95 -2.57 -2.58
CA PHE A 208 23.32 -3.13 -2.56
C PHE A 208 24.25 -2.59 -3.64
N ILE A 209 23.75 -1.98 -4.71
CA ILE A 209 24.61 -1.39 -5.74
C ILE A 209 24.98 0.03 -5.29
N ARG A 210 26.25 0.24 -4.94
CA ARG A 210 26.86 1.53 -4.62
C ARG A 210 27.63 2.08 -5.81
#